data_AF-A0A117S6T7-F1
#
_entry.id   AF-A0A117S6T7-F1
#
_cell.length_a   1.000
_cell.length_b   1.000
_cell.length_c   1.000
_cell.angle_alpha   90.00
_cell.angle_beta   90.00
_cell.angle_gamma   90.00
#
_symmetry.space_group_name_H-M   'P 1'
#
loop_
_entity.id
_entity.type
_entity.pdbx_description
1 polymer ?
#
loop_
_entity_poly.entity_id
_entity_poly.type
_entity_poly.pdbx_seq_one_letter_code
_entity_poly.pdbx_strand_id
1 'polypeptide(L)'
;MRVFLAAMLLVVASTPAAAEKWYYVSERGDEGDLIVLADADSVRQTGEAVSVLAFAGSDWPLDFIGKPPVDIWYQIKQFEFLCSSGQYRTTRTDSYDEFRVLRYSTNHNDAWAPVPPESIVYGLRQFACEGTRFAESGDPFDFTDEVFFGPDK
;
A
#
# COMPACT_ATOMS: atom_id res chain seq x y z
N MET A 1 -18.21 -46.68 -36.03
CA MET A 1 -18.40 -45.40 -35.31
C MET A 1 -17.22 -45.25 -34.35
N ARG A 2 -16.26 -44.37 -34.65
CA ARG A 2 -15.05 -44.17 -33.81
C ARG A 2 -15.18 -42.81 -33.13
N VAL A 3 -15.44 -42.82 -31.83
CA VAL A 3 -15.53 -41.61 -31.00
C VAL A 3 -14.10 -41.24 -30.58
N PHE A 4 -13.58 -40.16 -31.14
CA PHE A 4 -12.35 -39.53 -30.67
C PHE A 4 -12.71 -38.55 -29.55
N LEU A 5 -12.48 -38.95 -28.30
CA LEU A 5 -12.44 -38.02 -27.16
C LEU A 5 -11.08 -37.29 -27.19
N ALA A 6 -11.10 -36.04 -27.63
CA ALA A 6 -9.98 -35.13 -27.45
C ALA A 6 -10.09 -34.50 -26.05
N ALA A 7 -9.22 -34.91 -25.13
CA ALA A 7 -9.05 -34.28 -23.83
C ALA A 7 -8.29 -32.96 -24.00
N MET A 8 -8.98 -31.82 -23.81
CA MET A 8 -8.34 -30.52 -23.66
C MET A 8 -7.71 -30.42 -22.27
N LEU A 9 -6.38 -30.46 -22.21
CA LEU A 9 -5.60 -30.03 -21.05
C LEU A 9 -5.66 -28.51 -20.96
N LEU A 10 -6.49 -28.00 -20.05
CA LEU A 10 -6.44 -26.61 -19.58
C LEU A 10 -5.17 -26.46 -18.72
N VAL A 11 -4.08 -26.00 -19.33
CA VAL A 11 -2.95 -25.45 -18.58
C VAL A 11 -3.39 -24.06 -18.11
N VAL A 12 -3.97 -24.00 -16.91
CA VAL A 12 -4.14 -22.74 -16.20
C VAL A 12 -2.73 -22.31 -15.78
N ALA A 13 -2.14 -21.39 -16.53
CA ALA A 13 -0.96 -20.67 -16.06
C ALA A 13 -1.41 -19.83 -14.86
N SER A 14 -1.37 -20.40 -13.66
CA SER A 14 -1.31 -19.62 -12.44
C SER A 14 0.02 -18.89 -12.50
N THR A 15 0.03 -17.67 -13.05
CA THR A 15 1.11 -16.74 -12.71
C THR A 15 1.12 -16.73 -11.19
N PRO A 16 2.22 -17.12 -10.52
CA PRO A 16 2.30 -16.88 -9.09
C PRO A 16 1.95 -15.41 -8.94
N ALA A 17 1.00 -15.09 -8.05
CA ALA A 17 0.91 -13.73 -7.55
C ALA A 17 2.34 -13.42 -7.13
N ALA A 18 3.04 -12.61 -7.93
CA ALA A 18 4.42 -12.26 -7.62
C ALA A 18 4.31 -11.69 -6.21
N ALA A 19 5.05 -12.27 -5.27
CA ALA A 19 5.02 -11.84 -3.89
C ALA A 19 5.25 -10.33 -3.89
N GLU A 20 4.22 -9.56 -3.54
CA GLU A 20 4.26 -8.11 -3.59
C GLU A 20 5.39 -7.66 -2.66
N LYS A 21 6.34 -6.88 -3.19
CA LYS A 21 7.50 -6.46 -2.41
C LYS A 21 7.22 -5.14 -1.72
N TRP A 22 6.96 -5.23 -0.43
CA TRP A 22 6.72 -4.09 0.44
C TRP A 22 8.02 -3.67 1.14
N TYR A 23 8.22 -2.37 1.31
CA TYR A 23 9.41 -1.83 1.95
C TYR A 23 9.03 -0.73 2.92
N TYR A 24 9.77 -0.60 4.01
CA TYR A 24 9.68 0.58 4.85
C TYR A 24 9.94 1.87 4.06
N VAL A 25 9.26 2.94 4.45
CA VAL A 25 9.44 4.29 3.87
C VAL A 25 10.24 5.23 4.77
N SER A 26 10.52 4.81 5.99
CA SER A 26 11.38 5.47 6.97
C SER A 26 12.10 4.43 7.84
N GLU A 27 13.22 4.80 8.46
CA GLU A 27 13.86 3.95 9.47
C GLU A 27 12.89 3.78 10.65
N ARG A 28 12.63 2.51 11.04
CA ARG A 28 11.78 2.18 12.19
C ARG A 28 12.39 2.79 13.44
N GLY A 29 11.85 3.91 13.93
CA GLY A 29 12.43 4.62 15.06
C GLY A 29 11.69 5.85 15.58
N ASP A 30 10.98 6.61 14.73
CA ASP A 30 10.55 7.96 15.15
C ASP A 30 9.03 8.16 15.34
N GLU A 31 8.18 7.24 14.87
CA GLU A 31 6.72 7.29 15.08
C GLU A 31 6.23 5.90 15.49
N GLY A 32 6.24 5.63 16.81
CA GLY A 32 6.07 4.30 17.42
C GLY A 32 4.71 3.62 17.21
N ASP A 33 3.84 4.24 16.43
CA ASP A 33 2.39 3.98 16.45
C ASP A 33 1.83 3.63 15.06
N LEU A 34 2.65 3.81 14.01
CA LEU A 34 2.25 3.63 12.63
C LEU A 34 3.36 2.96 11.83
N ILE A 35 3.07 1.78 11.29
CA ILE A 35 3.90 1.12 10.30
C ILE A 35 3.48 1.66 8.93
N VAL A 36 4.42 2.24 8.19
CA VAL A 36 4.20 2.64 6.80
C VAL A 36 5.16 1.90 5.87
N LEU A 37 4.56 1.25 4.87
CA LEU A 37 5.26 0.48 3.85
C LEU A 37 4.88 0.99 2.46
N ALA A 38 5.76 0.84 1.49
CA ALA A 38 5.49 1.13 0.09
C ALA A 38 5.67 -0.11 -0.77
N ASP A 39 4.76 -0.31 -1.72
CA ASP A 39 4.80 -1.40 -2.68
C ASP A 39 5.69 -1.01 -3.87
N ALA A 40 6.80 -1.71 -4.06
CA ALA A 40 7.71 -1.47 -5.17
C ALA A 40 7.10 -1.79 -6.54
N ASP A 41 6.18 -2.75 -6.61
CA ASP A 41 5.57 -3.23 -7.86
C ASP A 41 4.43 -2.30 -8.33
N SER A 42 3.92 -1.45 -7.43
CA SER A 42 2.96 -0.39 -7.75
C SER A 42 3.58 0.86 -8.38
N VAL A 43 4.92 1.01 -8.37
CA VAL A 43 5.58 2.22 -8.87
C VAL A 43 5.42 2.32 -10.38
N ARG A 44 4.67 3.32 -10.85
CA ARG A 44 4.35 3.49 -12.27
C ARG A 44 4.36 4.96 -12.66
N GLN A 45 4.89 5.28 -13.83
CA GLN A 45 4.85 6.64 -14.37
C GLN A 45 3.69 6.80 -15.35
N THR A 46 2.88 7.84 -15.16
CA THR A 46 1.81 8.24 -16.09
C THR A 46 1.94 9.73 -16.38
N GLY A 47 2.44 10.06 -17.57
CA GLY A 47 2.81 11.44 -17.91
C GLY A 47 3.93 11.95 -17.00
N GLU A 48 3.69 13.07 -16.33
CA GLU A 48 4.63 13.69 -15.39
C GLU A 48 4.52 13.13 -13.96
N ALA A 49 3.45 12.39 -13.66
CA ALA A 49 3.20 11.85 -12.33
C ALA A 49 3.77 10.43 -12.18
N VAL A 50 4.35 10.15 -11.01
CA VAL A 50 4.75 8.80 -10.58
C VAL A 50 3.80 8.37 -9.46
N SER A 51 3.11 7.25 -9.65
CA SER A 51 2.21 6.66 -8.66
C SER A 51 2.90 5.60 -7.82
N VAL A 52 2.50 5.47 -6.56
CA VAL A 52 2.90 4.37 -5.66
C VAL A 52 1.78 4.07 -4.66
N LEU A 53 1.62 2.81 -4.29
CA LEU A 53 0.78 2.36 -3.18
C LEU A 53 1.60 2.35 -1.89
N ALA A 54 1.01 2.90 -0.85
CA ALA A 54 1.53 2.87 0.50
C ALA A 54 0.53 2.19 1.43
N PHE A 55 1.02 1.26 2.23
CA PHE A 55 0.28 0.66 3.32
C PHE A 55 0.57 1.44 4.60
N ALA A 56 -0.44 1.63 5.44
CA ALA A 56 -0.34 2.17 6.77
C ALA A 56 -1.14 1.29 7.75
N GLY A 57 -0.53 0.88 8.85
CA GLY A 57 -1.18 0.08 9.89
C GLY A 57 -0.74 0.49 11.30
N SER A 58 -1.61 0.33 12.28
CA SER A 58 -1.43 0.82 13.65
C SER A 58 -1.95 -0.18 14.68
N ASP A 59 -1.49 -0.08 15.94
CA ASP A 59 -2.02 -0.79 17.12
C ASP A 59 -3.27 -0.14 17.72
N TRP A 60 -3.74 0.97 17.14
CA TRP A 60 -5.04 1.55 17.45
C TRP A 60 -5.83 1.90 16.19
N PRO A 61 -7.16 2.06 16.30
CA PRO A 61 -7.98 2.51 15.19
C PRO A 61 -7.49 3.85 14.62
N LEU A 62 -7.24 3.86 13.31
CA LEU A 62 -7.01 5.02 12.47
C LEU A 62 -8.34 5.79 12.33
N ASP A 63 -8.81 6.41 13.42
CA ASP A 63 -10.08 7.13 13.49
C ASP A 63 -10.20 8.15 12.33
N PHE A 64 -11.28 8.04 11.55
CA PHE A 64 -11.60 8.98 10.49
C PHE A 64 -12.62 10.02 10.96
N ILE A 65 -12.44 11.28 10.55
CA ILE A 65 -13.40 12.37 10.83
C ILE A 65 -14.74 12.01 10.18
N GLY A 66 -15.75 11.75 11.02
CA GLY A 66 -17.09 11.35 10.57
C GLY A 66 -17.56 9.95 10.99
N LYS A 67 -16.97 9.38 12.06
CA LYS A 67 -17.41 8.15 12.78
C LYS A 67 -18.18 7.14 11.92
N PRO A 68 -17.50 6.32 11.11
CA PRO A 68 -18.10 5.14 10.54
C PRO A 68 -18.50 4.13 11.63
N PRO A 69 -19.40 3.16 11.37
CA PRO A 69 -19.79 2.13 12.33
C PRO A 69 -18.69 1.08 12.62
N VAL A 70 -17.50 1.20 12.01
CA VAL A 70 -16.44 0.20 12.06
C VAL A 70 -15.09 0.89 12.25
N ASP A 71 -14.30 0.37 13.17
CA ASP A 71 -12.92 0.79 13.44
C ASP A 71 -12.00 0.39 12.27
N ILE A 72 -11.17 1.32 11.81
CA ILE A 72 -10.21 1.10 10.72
C ILE A 72 -8.83 0.89 11.30
N TRP A 73 -8.17 -0.19 10.93
CA TRP A 73 -6.86 -0.57 11.46
C TRP A 73 -5.76 -0.47 10.41
N TYR A 74 -6.13 -0.61 9.14
CA TYR A 74 -5.20 -0.54 8.03
C TYR A 74 -5.73 0.34 6.91
N GLN A 75 -4.80 0.96 6.18
CA GLN A 75 -5.10 1.72 4.98
C GLN A 75 -4.09 1.39 3.88
N ILE A 76 -4.58 1.27 2.65
CA ILE A 76 -3.76 1.31 1.45
C ILE A 76 -4.10 2.59 0.70
N LYS A 77 -3.11 3.46 0.50
CA LYS A 77 -3.26 4.75 -0.17
C LYS A 77 -2.47 4.76 -1.47
N GLN A 78 -3.09 5.26 -2.53
CA GLN A 78 -2.37 5.59 -3.75
C GLN A 78 -1.95 7.06 -3.70
N PHE A 79 -0.65 7.27 -3.77
CA PHE A 79 -0.03 8.58 -3.92
C PHE A 79 0.40 8.78 -5.36
N GLU A 80 0.30 10.01 -5.85
CA GLU A 80 0.96 10.47 -7.05
C GLU A 80 1.92 11.60 -6.72
N PHE A 81 3.08 11.60 -7.39
CA PHE A 81 4.13 12.58 -7.20
C PHE A 81 4.52 13.24 -8.53
N LEU A 82 4.63 14.55 -8.53
CA LEU A 82 5.36 15.29 -9.55
C LEU A 82 6.81 15.44 -9.08
N CYS A 83 7.66 14.49 -9.47
CA CYS A 83 9.02 14.36 -8.91
C CYS A 83 9.88 15.62 -9.11
N SER A 84 9.67 16.33 -10.23
CA SER A 84 10.39 17.56 -10.60
C SER A 84 9.95 18.79 -9.79
N SER A 85 8.65 18.95 -9.54
CA SER A 85 8.10 20.09 -8.78
C SER A 85 8.00 19.82 -7.27
N GLY A 86 8.24 18.59 -6.82
CA GLY A 86 8.15 18.21 -5.41
C GLY A 86 6.73 18.27 -4.87
N GLN A 87 5.73 17.99 -5.72
CA GLN A 87 4.32 18.00 -5.33
C GLN A 87 3.76 16.58 -5.26
N TYR A 88 2.72 16.40 -4.46
CA TYR A 88 1.99 15.15 -4.34
C TYR A 88 0.49 15.36 -4.26
N ARG A 89 -0.25 14.28 -4.44
CA ARG A 89 -1.67 14.16 -4.09
C ARG A 89 -1.99 12.72 -3.72
N THR A 90 -3.05 12.53 -2.95
CA THR A 90 -3.66 11.21 -2.76
C THR A 90 -4.72 11.05 -3.85
N THR A 91 -4.79 9.89 -4.50
CA THR A 91 -5.81 9.61 -5.53
C THR A 91 -6.77 8.51 -5.11
N ARG A 92 -6.38 7.66 -4.16
CA ARG A 92 -7.22 6.60 -3.61
C ARG A 92 -6.83 6.28 -2.17
N THR A 93 -7.83 5.96 -1.34
CA THR A 93 -7.65 5.31 -0.04
C THR A 93 -8.60 4.13 0.06
N ASP A 94 -8.04 2.97 0.36
CA ASP A 94 -8.78 1.77 0.77
C ASP A 94 -8.56 1.55 2.27
N SER A 95 -9.64 1.37 3.02
CA SER A 95 -9.63 1.26 4.48
C SER A 95 -10.15 -0.11 4.91
N TYR A 96 -9.43 -0.75 5.81
CA TYR A 96 -9.68 -2.11 6.26
C TYR A 96 -9.88 -2.15 7.77
N ASP A 97 -10.75 -3.04 8.23
CA ASP A 97 -10.91 -3.32 9.66
C ASP A 97 -9.81 -4.28 10.17
N GLU A 98 -9.87 -4.63 11.46
CA GLU A 98 -8.92 -5.56 12.11
C GLU A 98 -8.87 -6.96 11.49
N PHE A 99 -9.90 -7.36 10.73
CA PHE A 99 -9.99 -8.65 10.03
C PHE A 99 -9.55 -8.54 8.57
N ARG A 100 -8.90 -7.44 8.19
CA ARG A 100 -8.43 -7.15 6.83
C ARG A 100 -9.57 -7.11 5.81
N VAL A 101 -10.80 -6.87 6.26
CA VAL A 101 -11.96 -6.72 5.38
C VAL A 101 -12.01 -5.28 4.89
N LEU A 102 -11.99 -5.10 3.57
CA LEU A 102 -12.19 -3.78 2.95
C LEU A 102 -13.56 -3.22 3.37
N ARG A 103 -13.54 -2.10 4.09
CA ARG A 103 -14.74 -1.40 4.56
C ARG A 103 -15.10 -0.22 3.66
N TYR A 104 -14.09 0.54 3.25
CA TYR A 104 -14.26 1.74 2.44
C TYR A 104 -13.21 1.80 1.34
N SER A 105 -13.63 2.23 0.15
CA SER A 105 -12.73 2.61 -0.94
C SER A 105 -13.15 3.99 -1.43
N THR A 106 -12.24 4.95 -1.33
CA THR A 106 -12.49 6.36 -1.65
C THR A 106 -11.50 6.79 -2.71
N ASN A 107 -12.03 7.23 -3.86
CA ASN A 107 -11.23 7.95 -4.84
C ASN A 107 -11.19 9.43 -4.45
N HIS A 108 -10.01 10.01 -4.50
CA HIS A 108 -9.77 11.40 -4.15
C HIS A 108 -9.53 12.24 -5.40
N ASN A 109 -9.96 13.50 -5.32
CA ASN A 109 -9.66 14.52 -6.32
C ASN A 109 -8.85 15.65 -5.67
N ASP A 110 -7.88 15.27 -4.85
CA ASP A 110 -7.06 16.21 -4.10
C ASP A 110 -6.26 17.11 -5.05
N ALA A 111 -6.15 18.38 -4.69
CA ALA A 111 -5.27 19.30 -5.37
C ALA A 111 -3.80 18.90 -5.12
N TRP A 112 -2.93 19.19 -6.08
CA TRP A 112 -1.49 19.04 -5.87
C TRP A 112 -1.02 19.93 -4.73
N ALA A 113 -0.36 19.32 -3.75
CA ALA A 113 0.22 19.98 -2.59
C ALA A 113 1.74 19.79 -2.59
N PRO A 114 2.53 20.72 -2.03
CA PRO A 114 3.96 20.50 -1.84
C PRO A 114 4.20 19.33 -0.89
N VAL A 115 5.20 18.49 -1.17
CA VAL A 115 5.63 17.43 -0.25
C VAL A 115 6.27 18.06 0.99
N PRO A 116 5.73 17.84 2.20
CA PRO A 116 6.32 18.37 3.41
C PRO A 116 7.68 17.69 3.64
N PRO A 117 8.78 18.44 3.87
CA PRO A 117 10.06 17.83 4.22
C PRO A 117 9.93 17.04 5.53
N GLU A 118 10.79 16.02 5.70
CA GLU A 118 10.87 15.22 6.93
C GLU A 118 9.53 14.55 7.32
N SER A 119 8.69 14.22 6.34
CA SER A 119 7.42 13.51 6.54
C SER A 119 7.44 12.11 5.93
N ILE A 120 6.50 11.25 6.34
CA ILE A 120 6.25 9.96 5.66
C ILE A 120 6.04 10.15 4.15
N VAL A 121 5.35 11.22 3.75
CA VAL A 121 5.11 11.56 2.34
C VAL A 121 6.44 11.91 1.62
N TYR A 122 7.39 12.52 2.32
CA TYR A 122 8.74 12.73 1.79
C TYR A 122 9.47 11.40 1.56
N GLY A 123 9.43 10.49 2.52
CA GLY A 123 9.99 9.14 2.36
C GLY A 123 9.37 8.39 1.17
N LEU A 124 8.05 8.47 1.03
CA LEU A 124 7.32 7.92 -0.13
C LEU A 124 7.74 8.55 -1.46
N ARG A 125 7.98 9.87 -1.49
CA ARG A 125 8.52 10.55 -2.68
C ARG A 125 9.91 10.01 -3.01
N GLN A 126 10.80 9.88 -2.04
CA GLN A 126 12.14 9.33 -2.28
C GLN A 126 12.07 7.88 -2.80
N PHE A 127 11.16 7.08 -2.22
CA PHE A 127 10.90 5.73 -2.69
C PHE A 127 10.45 5.69 -4.16
N ALA A 128 9.44 6.49 -4.51
CA ALA A 128 8.83 6.48 -5.84
C ALA A 128 9.72 7.15 -6.92
N CYS A 129 10.31 8.30 -6.60
CA CYS A 129 11.03 9.13 -7.56
C CYS A 129 12.53 8.82 -7.66
N GLU A 130 13.16 8.41 -6.56
CA GLU A 130 14.62 8.26 -6.47
C GLU A 130 15.03 6.77 -6.38
N GLY A 131 14.07 5.86 -6.17
CA GLY A 131 14.32 4.44 -6.06
C GLY A 131 14.91 4.01 -4.71
N THR A 132 14.86 4.88 -3.69
CA THR A 132 15.32 4.57 -2.34
C THR A 132 14.54 3.38 -1.77
N ARG A 133 15.24 2.39 -1.23
CA ARG A 133 14.66 1.21 -0.57
C ARG A 133 15.31 1.07 0.80
N PHE A 134 14.50 0.98 1.84
CA PHE A 134 14.96 0.67 3.19
C PHE A 134 14.96 -0.86 3.36
N ALA A 135 14.41 -1.38 4.46
CA ALA A 135 14.23 -2.81 4.62
C ALA A 135 12.97 -3.30 3.87
N GLU A 136 13.11 -4.44 3.18
CA GLU A 136 11.98 -5.20 2.66
C GLU A 136 11.20 -5.80 3.83
N SER A 137 9.87 -5.70 3.78
CA SER A 137 8.95 -6.40 4.65
C SER A 137 8.32 -7.59 3.92
N GLY A 138 7.63 -8.46 4.66
CA GLY A 138 6.72 -9.44 4.07
C GLY A 138 5.40 -8.82 3.64
N ASP A 139 4.35 -9.65 3.57
CA ASP A 139 2.96 -9.18 3.41
C ASP A 139 2.68 -8.09 4.46
N PRO A 140 2.16 -6.92 4.06
CA PRO A 140 2.11 -5.76 4.93
C PRO A 140 1.09 -5.95 6.06
N PHE A 141 0.05 -6.75 5.85
CA PHE A 141 -0.93 -7.06 6.89
C PHE A 141 -0.36 -8.06 7.88
N ASP A 142 0.19 -9.19 7.42
CA ASP A 142 0.83 -10.19 8.28
C ASP A 142 1.95 -9.57 9.12
N PHE A 143 2.80 -8.78 8.48
CA PHE A 143 3.90 -8.10 9.14
C PHE A 143 3.40 -7.15 10.23
N THR A 144 2.40 -6.33 9.91
CA THR A 144 1.82 -5.38 10.87
C THR A 144 1.12 -6.10 12.02
N ASP A 145 0.42 -7.20 11.72
CA ASP A 145 -0.26 -7.99 12.72
C ASP A 145 0.73 -8.63 13.71
N GLU A 146 1.82 -9.19 13.20
CA GLU A 146 2.90 -9.75 14.02
C GLU A 146 3.53 -8.68 14.93
N VAL A 147 3.76 -7.47 14.41
CA VAL A 147 4.37 -6.38 15.18
C VAL A 147 3.47 -5.88 16.31
N PHE A 148 2.17 -5.71 16.06
CA PHE A 148 1.28 -5.04 17.02
C PHE A 148 0.45 -6.00 17.89
N PHE A 149 0.09 -7.17 17.38
CA PHE A 149 -0.78 -8.12 18.09
C PHE A 149 -0.10 -9.45 18.41
N GLY A 150 1.09 -9.70 17.84
CA GLY A 150 1.86 -10.92 18.01
C GLY A 150 1.47 -12.04 17.05
N PRO A 151 2.13 -13.21 17.15
CA PRO A 151 2.03 -14.29 16.16
C PRO A 151 0.73 -15.10 16.21
N ASP A 152 -0.11 -14.90 17.23
CA ASP A 152 -1.32 -15.69 17.49
C ASP A 152 -2.62 -15.01 17.03
N LYS A 153 -2.53 -13.90 16.28
CA LYS A 153 -3.69 -13.16 15.79
C LYS A 153 -4.38 -13.85 14.60
#